data_AF-A0A0H5QTC9-F1
#
_entry.id   AF-A0A0H5QTC9-F1
#
_cell.length_a   1.000
_cell.length_b   1.000
_cell.length_c   1.000
_cell.angle_alpha   90.00
_cell.angle_beta   90.00
_cell.angle_gamma   90.00
#
_symmetry.space_group_name_H-M   'P 1'
#
loop_
_entity.id
_entity.type
_entity.pdbx_description
1 polymer ?
#
loop_
_entity_poly.entity_id
_entity_poly.type
_entity_poly.pdbx_seq_one_letter_code
_entity_poly.pdbx_strand_id
1 'polypeptide(L)'
;MSIHLDFGISPKTFRQTYLYQKPKLFKGAVRNLEAASWKDINEIYQRADPTAPLFHLRKKGAIVPKEEYVESFDDLGKTRYRFIKSVIYEHMKNGASLLYNHIIVD
;
A
#
# COMPACT_ATOMS: atom_id res chain seq x y z
N MET A 1 9.98 -17.04 5.69
CA MET A 1 10.75 -16.61 4.50
C MET A 1 10.37 -15.17 4.23
N SER A 2 11.32 -14.30 3.86
CA SER A 2 11.03 -12.91 3.48
C SER A 2 10.93 -12.77 1.96
N ILE A 3 10.21 -11.75 1.51
CA ILE A 3 10.18 -11.34 0.10
C ILE A 3 11.59 -10.88 -0.29
N HIS A 4 12.06 -11.32 -1.45
CA HIS A 4 13.36 -10.92 -1.99
C HIS A 4 13.20 -10.38 -3.41
N LEU A 5 13.96 -9.33 -3.75
CA LEU A 5 14.00 -8.75 -5.08
C LEU A 5 15.30 -9.14 -5.78
N ASP A 6 15.19 -9.92 -6.85
CA ASP A 6 16.30 -10.27 -7.74
C ASP A 6 16.05 -9.69 -9.13
N PHE A 7 16.75 -8.61 -9.46
CA PHE A 7 16.63 -7.95 -10.76
C PHE A 7 17.47 -8.62 -11.86
N GLY A 8 18.30 -9.62 -11.53
CA GLY A 8 19.13 -10.35 -12.49
C GLY A 8 20.16 -9.50 -13.24
N ILE A 9 20.44 -8.29 -12.77
CA ILE A 9 21.45 -7.38 -13.34
C ILE A 9 22.21 -6.66 -12.24
N SER A 10 23.43 -6.24 -12.55
CA SER A 10 24.18 -5.40 -11.63
C SER A 10 23.61 -3.97 -11.57
N PRO A 11 23.74 -3.26 -10.43
CA PRO A 11 23.41 -1.85 -10.34
C PRO A 11 24.17 -0.97 -11.35
N LYS A 12 25.41 -1.34 -11.70
CA LYS A 12 26.22 -0.65 -12.71
C LYS A 12 25.57 -0.74 -14.09
N THR A 13 25.19 -1.95 -14.51
CA THR A 13 24.49 -2.19 -15.78
C THR A 13 23.18 -1.42 -15.84
N PHE A 14 22.41 -1.39 -14.74
CA PHE A 14 21.16 -0.63 -14.69
C PHE A 14 21.39 0.86 -14.93
N ARG A 15 22.32 1.48 -14.19
CA ARG A 15 22.63 2.91 -14.30
C ARG A 15 23.15 3.31 -15.68
N GLN A 16 24.00 2.48 -16.28
CA GLN A 16 24.63 2.80 -17.56
C GLN A 16 23.73 2.59 -18.76
N THR A 17 22.73 1.69 -18.68
CA THR A 17 21.98 1.24 -19.87
C THR A 17 20.49 1.58 -19.82
N TYR A 18 19.91 1.81 -18.64
CA TYR A 18 18.46 1.94 -18.47
C TYR A 18 18.04 3.20 -17.71
N LEU A 19 18.72 3.51 -16.60
CA LEU A 19 18.38 4.67 -15.79
C LEU A 19 18.40 5.95 -16.63
N TYR A 20 17.29 6.69 -16.64
CA TYR A 20 17.03 7.90 -17.44
C TYR A 20 17.15 7.76 -18.96
N GLN A 21 17.32 6.53 -19.48
CA GLN A 21 17.48 6.29 -20.91
C GLN A 21 16.26 5.57 -21.49
N LYS A 22 15.80 4.50 -20.84
CA LYS A 22 14.67 3.70 -21.33
C LYS A 22 14.02 2.86 -20.23
N PRO A 23 12.71 2.58 -20.33
CA PRO A 23 12.04 1.69 -19.39
C PRO A 23 12.57 0.26 -19.49
N LYS A 24 12.58 -0.44 -18.35
CA LYS A 24 12.95 -1.86 -18.26
C LYS A 24 11.92 -2.61 -17.43
N LEU A 25 11.36 -3.67 -18.02
CA LEU A 25 10.52 -4.63 -17.31
C LEU A 25 11.39 -5.77 -16.77
N PHE A 26 11.35 -6.00 -15.46
CA PHE A 26 12.00 -7.14 -14.79
C PHE A 26 10.97 -8.23 -14.49
N LYS A 27 10.80 -9.18 -15.43
CA LYS A 27 9.87 -10.29 -15.25
C LYS A 27 10.39 -11.25 -14.18
N GLY A 28 9.54 -11.61 -13.21
CA GLY A 28 9.87 -12.60 -12.18
C GLY A 28 10.90 -12.14 -11.14
N ALA A 29 11.12 -10.83 -10.99
CA ALA A 29 12.10 -10.30 -10.06
C ALA A 29 11.70 -10.45 -8.59
N VAL A 30 10.40 -10.53 -8.31
CA VAL A 30 9.90 -10.78 -6.95
C VAL A 30 9.97 -12.28 -6.69
N ARG A 31 10.78 -12.66 -5.69
CA ARG A 31 10.91 -14.02 -5.19
C ARG A 31 10.20 -14.13 -3.84
N ASN A 32 9.65 -15.31 -3.57
CA ASN A 32 8.90 -15.62 -2.36
C ASN A 32 7.72 -14.67 -2.10
N LEU A 33 6.93 -14.36 -3.13
CA LEU A 33 5.78 -13.46 -2.98
C LEU A 33 4.76 -14.01 -1.97
N GLU A 34 4.66 -15.33 -1.87
CA GLU A 34 3.84 -16.05 -0.89
C GLU A 34 4.22 -15.76 0.57
N ALA A 35 5.36 -15.13 0.83
CA ALA A 35 5.71 -14.61 2.14
C ALA A 35 4.85 -13.42 2.57
N ALA A 36 4.25 -12.67 1.63
CA ALA A 36 3.24 -11.67 1.95
C ALA A 36 1.93 -12.36 2.32
N SER A 37 1.40 -12.02 3.48
CA SER A 37 0.15 -12.54 4.00
C SER A 37 -0.89 -11.44 4.21
N TRP A 38 -2.16 -11.84 4.28
CA TRP A 38 -3.24 -10.95 4.72
C TRP A 38 -3.04 -10.45 6.15
N LYS A 39 -2.25 -11.15 6.97
CA LYS A 39 -1.89 -10.67 8.31
C LYS A 39 -1.03 -9.40 8.22
N ASP A 40 -0.04 -9.38 7.32
CA ASP A 40 0.82 -8.22 7.12
C ASP A 40 0.02 -7.00 6.65
N ILE A 41 -0.93 -7.21 5.73
CA ILE A 41 -1.87 -6.18 5.30
C ILE A 41 -2.74 -5.69 6.47
N ASN A 42 -3.19 -6.60 7.34
CA ASN A 42 -3.98 -6.24 8.52
C ASN A 42 -3.20 -5.39 9.55
N GLU A 43 -1.92 -5.66 9.73
CA GLU A 43 -1.05 -4.90 10.63
C GLU A 43 -0.81 -3.48 10.12
N ILE A 44 -0.76 -3.28 8.80
CA ILE A 44 -0.66 -1.94 8.19
C ILE A 44 -1.80 -1.03 8.66
N TYR A 45 -3.04 -1.53 8.70
CA TYR A 45 -4.19 -0.72 9.17
C TYR A 45 -4.08 -0.28 10.63
N GLN A 46 -3.39 -1.04 11.47
CA GLN A 46 -3.24 -0.69 12.89
C GLN A 46 -2.25 0.45 13.10
N ARG A 47 -1.28 0.59 12.18
CA ARG A 47 -0.22 1.61 12.27
C ARG A 47 -0.50 2.85 11.44
N ALA A 48 -1.36 2.74 10.42
CA ALA A 48 -1.69 3.85 9.54
C ALA A 48 -2.56 4.90 10.23
N ASP A 49 -2.21 6.18 10.05
CA ASP A 49 -3.08 7.32 10.43
C ASP A 49 -4.29 7.39 9.47
N PRO A 50 -5.53 7.21 9.98
CA PRO A 50 -6.73 7.24 9.15
C PRO A 50 -6.98 8.57 8.44
N THR A 51 -6.44 9.67 8.97
CA THR A 51 -6.62 11.02 8.42
C THR A 51 -5.57 11.37 7.37
N ALA A 52 -4.41 10.71 7.40
CA ALA A 52 -3.31 11.04 6.51
C ALA A 52 -3.64 10.75 5.03
N PRO A 53 -3.23 11.63 4.09
CA PRO A 53 -3.47 11.42 2.66
C PRO A 53 -2.66 10.26 2.07
N LEU A 54 -1.63 9.82 2.80
CA LEU A 54 -0.73 8.75 2.38
C LEU A 54 -1.41 7.39 2.33
N PHE A 55 -2.53 7.22 3.05
CA PHE A 55 -3.38 6.03 3.01
C PHE A 55 -4.70 6.35 2.31
N HIS A 56 -4.89 5.83 1.10
CA HIS A 56 -6.12 6.05 0.34
C HIS A 56 -6.48 4.91 -0.60
N LEU A 57 -7.77 4.81 -0.92
CA LEU A 57 -8.28 3.88 -1.93
C LEU A 57 -8.37 4.59 -3.28
N ARG A 58 -8.05 3.87 -4.35
CA ARG A 58 -8.31 4.30 -5.72
C ARG A 58 -9.21 3.33 -6.45
N LYS A 59 -10.22 3.84 -7.15
CA LYS A 59 -11.12 3.04 -7.98
C LYS A 59 -11.32 3.76 -9.31
N LYS A 60 -11.08 3.07 -10.43
CA LYS A 60 -11.21 3.62 -11.80
C LYS A 60 -10.48 4.97 -11.99
N GLY A 61 -9.28 5.10 -11.43
CA GLY A 61 -8.44 6.30 -11.54
C GLY A 61 -8.74 7.41 -10.52
N ALA A 62 -9.90 7.39 -9.88
CA ALA A 62 -10.28 8.37 -8.85
C ALA A 62 -9.90 7.92 -7.45
N ILE A 63 -9.68 8.88 -6.55
CA ILE A 63 -9.52 8.63 -5.11
C ILE A 63 -10.93 8.45 -4.53
N VAL A 64 -11.13 7.40 -3.74
CA VAL A 64 -12.37 7.23 -2.97
C VAL A 64 -12.36 8.23 -1.81
N PRO A 65 -13.42 9.02 -1.60
CA PRO A 65 -13.55 9.93 -0.47
C PRO A 65 -13.28 9.22 0.87
N LYS A 66 -12.51 9.86 1.76
CA LYS A 66 -12.15 9.25 3.06
C LYS A 66 -13.38 9.03 3.93
N GLU A 67 -14.37 9.89 3.79
CA GLU A 67 -15.63 9.88 4.52
C GLU A 67 -16.43 8.59 4.28
N GLU A 68 -16.17 7.88 3.17
CA GLU A 68 -16.78 6.57 2.91
C GLU A 68 -16.22 5.47 3.83
N TYR A 69 -14.95 5.57 4.24
CA TYR A 69 -14.25 4.48 4.93
C TYR A 69 -13.46 4.89 6.18
N VAL A 70 -13.61 6.13 6.63
CA VAL A 70 -13.05 6.69 7.87
C VAL A 70 -14.18 7.34 8.63
N GLU A 71 -14.34 6.97 9.90
CA GLU A 71 -15.30 7.60 10.81
C GLU A 71 -14.58 8.33 11.93
N SER A 72 -15.22 9.38 12.44
CA SER A 72 -14.82 10.03 13.68
C SER A 72 -15.68 9.54 14.85
N PHE A 73 -15.11 9.55 16.05
CA PHE A 73 -15.80 9.19 17.28
C PHE A 73 -15.26 10.02 18.45
N ASP A 74 -16.12 10.26 19.45
CA ASP A 74 -15.68 10.86 20.72
C ASP A 74 -15.02 9.79 21.59
N ASP A 75 -13.80 10.06 22.01
CA ASP A 75 -13.07 9.28 22.99
C ASP A 75 -12.70 10.17 24.18
N LEU A 76 -13.56 10.16 25.20
CA LEU A 76 -13.39 10.93 26.44
C LEU A 76 -13.22 12.44 26.16
N GLY A 77 -14.06 13.00 25.29
CA GLY A 77 -14.02 14.42 24.92
C GLY A 77 -12.96 14.76 23.86
N LYS A 78 -12.32 13.75 23.26
CA LYS A 78 -11.39 13.92 22.13
C LYS A 78 -11.94 13.25 20.88
N THR A 79 -12.07 14.02 19.80
CA THR A 79 -12.38 13.46 18.48
C THR A 79 -11.22 12.60 18.00
N ARG A 80 -11.48 11.32 17.79
CA ARG A 80 -10.55 10.37 17.14
C ARG A 80 -11.12 9.89 15.83
N TYR A 81 -10.26 9.28 15.02
CA TYR A 81 -10.60 8.74 13.71
C TYR A 81 -10.18 7.27 13.64
N ARG A 82 -10.97 6.46 12.93
CA ARG A 82 -10.63 5.06 12.65
C ARG A 82 -11.11 4.64 11.27
N PHE A 83 -10.47 3.63 10.72
CA PHE A 83 -10.91 2.98 9.49
C PHE A 83 -12.14 2.11 9.73
N ILE A 84 -13.14 2.23 8.85
CA ILE A 84 -14.25 1.28 8.75
C ILE A 84 -13.77 0.11 7.90
N LYS A 85 -13.12 -0.88 8.54
CA LYS A 85 -12.43 -1.99 7.85
C LYS A 85 -13.34 -2.73 6.86
N SER A 86 -14.59 -2.98 7.22
CA SER A 86 -15.56 -3.65 6.35
C SER A 86 -15.76 -2.91 5.02
N VAL A 87 -15.90 -1.57 5.07
CA VAL A 87 -16.09 -0.74 3.87
C VAL A 87 -14.83 -0.73 3.01
N ILE A 88 -13.64 -0.65 3.62
CA ILE A 88 -12.38 -0.78 2.87
C ILE A 88 -12.32 -2.12 2.13
N TYR A 89 -12.61 -3.23 2.83
CA TYR A 89 -12.61 -4.55 2.23
C TYR A 89 -13.64 -4.68 1.11
N GLU A 90 -14.81 -4.07 1.27
CA GLU A 90 -15.84 -4.03 0.23
C GLU A 90 -15.37 -3.24 -1.01
N HIS A 91 -14.78 -2.06 -0.82
CA HIS A 91 -14.18 -1.32 -1.93
C HIS A 91 -13.13 -2.15 -2.67
N MET A 92 -12.24 -2.82 -1.93
CA MET A 92 -11.18 -3.66 -2.50
C MET A 92 -11.75 -4.86 -3.27
N LYS A 93 -12.74 -5.56 -2.71
CA LYS A 93 -13.46 -6.63 -3.43
C LYS A 93 -14.12 -6.11 -4.71
N ASN A 94 -14.59 -4.87 -4.69
CA ASN A 94 -15.23 -4.20 -5.82
C ASN A 94 -14.23 -3.45 -6.74
N GLY A 95 -12.95 -3.86 -6.74
CA GLY A 95 -11.93 -3.39 -7.69
C GLY A 95 -11.26 -2.07 -7.34
N ALA A 96 -11.36 -1.62 -6.09
CA ALA A 96 -10.48 -0.56 -5.59
C ALA A 96 -9.10 -1.12 -5.24
N SER A 97 -8.07 -0.33 -5.47
CA SER A 97 -6.71 -0.60 -4.99
C SER A 97 -6.45 0.21 -3.72
N LEU A 98 -5.81 -0.41 -2.74
CA LEU A 98 -5.27 0.30 -1.58
C LEU A 98 -3.88 0.83 -1.89
N LEU A 99 -3.66 2.11 -1.61
CA LEU A 99 -2.35 2.75 -1.69
C LEU A 99 -1.95 3.21 -0.30
N TYR A 100 -0.76 2.80 0.13
CA TYR A 100 -0.13 3.32 1.33
C TYR A 100 1.33 3.69 1.04
N ASN A 101 1.62 4.98 1.10
CA ASN A 101 2.94 5.54 0.81
C ASN A 101 3.69 5.83 2.11
N HIS A 102 5.03 5.85 2.02
CA HIS A 102 5.95 6.10 3.14
C HIS A 102 5.76 5.10 4.28
N ILE A 103 5.60 3.82 3.94
CA ILE A 103 5.60 2.74 4.93
C ILE A 103 6.97 2.71 5.58
N ILE A 104 7.03 3.01 6.88
CA ILE A 104 8.22 2.78 7.70
C ILE A 104 8.11 1.34 8.20
N VAL A 105 9.05 0.50 7.79
CA VAL A 105 9.19 -0.87 8.26
C VAL A 105 10.35 -0.84 9.26
N ASP A 106 10.03 -0.92 10.54
CA ASP A 106 11.01 -1.07 11.63
C ASP A 106 11.60 -2.50 11.64
#